data_AF-A0A1H3IS83-F1
#
_entry.id   AF-A0A1H3IS83-F1
#
_cell.length_a   1.000
_cell.length_b   1.000
_cell.length_c   1.000
_cell.angle_alpha   90.00
_cell.angle_beta   90.00
_cell.angle_gamma   90.00
#
_symmetry.space_group_name_H-M   'P 1'
#
loop_
_entity.id
_entity.type
_entity.pdbx_description
1 polymer ?
#
loop_
_entity_poly.entity_id
_entity_poly.type
_entity_poly.pdbx_seq_one_letter_code
_entity_poly.pdbx_strand_id
1 'polypeptide(L)'
;MELDQNEAQAIVSELKRWHDEARSLVNDAADKSRLSSNSIDLLKARLTKLKGEIKDAAKYETLSRRKTPKTDLEQFFFGPAVRSTSANFRMRTDTSPHSQSWVRGLYEVELELSYALHNLEAYLKKNS
;
A
#
# COMPACT_ATOMS: atom_id res chain seq x y z
N MET A 1 -15.87 16.98 13.08
CA MET A 1 -15.86 16.10 11.90
C MET A 1 -16.93 15.05 12.13
N GLU A 2 -17.95 15.01 11.29
CA GLU A 2 -18.88 13.88 11.27
C GLU A 2 -18.16 12.70 10.62
N LEU A 3 -18.15 11.55 11.29
CA LEU A 3 -17.41 10.39 10.83
C LEU A 3 -18.25 9.61 9.81
N ASP A 4 -17.94 9.73 8.53
CA ASP A 4 -18.50 8.85 7.51
C ASP A 4 -17.88 7.46 7.65
N GLN A 5 -18.65 6.54 8.24
CA GLN A 5 -18.23 5.16 8.48
C GLN A 5 -17.98 4.38 7.19
N ASN A 6 -18.71 4.68 6.12
CA ASN A 6 -18.53 3.99 4.84
C ASN A 6 -17.22 4.43 4.19
N GLU A 7 -16.93 5.72 4.23
CA GLU A 7 -15.65 6.24 3.74
C GLU A 7 -14.48 5.70 4.57
N ALA A 8 -14.58 5.76 5.89
CA ALA A 8 -13.57 5.22 6.79
C ALA A 8 -13.27 3.74 6.48
N GLN A 9 -14.31 2.92 6.33
CA GLN A 9 -14.17 1.51 5.98
C GLN A 9 -13.56 1.33 4.58
N ALA A 10 -13.89 2.17 3.61
CA ALA A 10 -13.30 2.13 2.28
C ALA A 10 -11.79 2.45 2.32
N ILE A 11 -11.38 3.46 3.10
CA ILE A 11 -9.97 3.81 3.33
C ILE A 11 -9.22 2.63 3.97
N VAL A 12 -9.75 2.08 5.06
CA VAL A 12 -9.15 0.92 5.75
C VAL A 12 -9.00 -0.25 4.79
N SER A 13 -10.05 -0.58 4.03
CA SER A 13 -10.06 -1.72 3.12
C SER A 13 -9.01 -1.58 2.03
N GLU A 14 -8.85 -0.38 1.46
CA GLU A 14 -7.87 -0.13 0.40
C GLU A 14 -6.43 -0.17 0.93
N LEU A 15 -6.14 0.48 2.06
CA LEU A 15 -4.82 0.44 2.68
C LEU A 15 -4.43 -0.99 3.10
N LYS A 16 -5.39 -1.74 3.66
CA LYS A 16 -5.19 -3.14 4.04
C LYS A 16 -4.95 -4.05 2.85
N ARG A 17 -5.67 -3.86 1.75
CA ARG A 17 -5.46 -4.59 0.49
C ARG A 17 -4.03 -4.42 -0.02
N TRP A 18 -3.48 -3.20 0.02
CA TRP A 18 -2.09 -2.95 -0.38
C TRP A 18 -1.08 -3.54 0.60
N HIS A 19 -1.34 -3.44 1.90
CA HIS A 19 -0.50 -4.04 2.93
C HIS A 19 -0.40 -5.55 2.73
N ASP A 20 -1.55 -6.21 2.57
CA ASP A 20 -1.62 -7.67 2.41
C ASP A 20 -0.96 -8.11 1.09
N GLU A 21 -1.08 -7.32 0.02
CA GLU A 21 -0.39 -7.59 -1.24
C GLU A 21 1.14 -7.45 -1.10
N ALA A 22 1.63 -6.42 -0.40
CA ALA A 22 3.05 -6.26 -0.13
C ALA A 22 3.62 -7.45 0.66
N ARG A 23 2.90 -7.87 1.71
CA ARG A 23 3.26 -9.05 2.51
C ARG A 23 3.21 -10.35 1.69
N SER A 24 2.18 -10.52 0.86
CA SER A 24 2.07 -11.69 -0.02
C SER A 24 3.23 -11.77 -1.01
N LEU A 25 3.66 -10.65 -1.60
CA LEU A 25 4.83 -10.61 -2.48
C LEU A 25 6.13 -11.01 -1.79
N VAL A 26 6.26 -10.74 -0.48
CA VAL A 26 7.39 -11.23 0.32
C VAL A 26 7.28 -12.74 0.53
N ASN A 27 6.11 -13.21 0.97
CA ASN A 27 5.88 -14.62 1.30
C ASN A 27 6.05 -15.53 0.08
N ASP A 28 5.51 -15.12 -1.07
CA ASP A 28 5.59 -15.89 -2.33
C ASP A 28 7.02 -15.95 -2.90
N ALA A 29 7.89 -15.03 -2.48
CA ALA A 29 9.31 -15.00 -2.83
C ALA A 29 10.24 -15.58 -1.75
N ALA A 30 9.68 -16.08 -0.63
CA ALA A 30 10.48 -16.51 0.53
C ALA A 30 11.33 -17.75 0.22
N ASP A 31 10.75 -18.76 -0.43
CA ASP A 31 11.48 -19.94 -0.91
C ASP A 31 12.04 -19.70 -2.32
N LYS A 32 13.24 -19.13 -2.37
CA LYS A 32 13.94 -18.79 -3.60
C LYS A 32 14.20 -20.00 -4.51
N SER A 33 14.23 -21.22 -3.96
CA SER A 33 14.47 -22.43 -4.75
C SER A 33 13.28 -22.83 -5.62
N ARG A 34 12.08 -22.33 -5.31
CA ARG A 34 10.84 -22.60 -6.03
C ARG A 34 10.49 -21.54 -7.07
N LEU A 35 11.31 -20.51 -7.20
CA LEU A 35 11.08 -19.43 -8.16
C LEU A 35 11.45 -19.89 -9.57
N SER A 36 10.41 -20.14 -10.37
CA SER A 36 10.51 -20.31 -11.82
C SER A 36 10.46 -18.95 -12.53
N SER A 37 10.87 -18.89 -13.80
CA SER A 37 10.75 -17.69 -14.62
C SER A 37 9.31 -17.16 -14.66
N ASN A 38 8.32 -18.05 -14.83
CA ASN A 38 6.91 -17.66 -14.87
C ASN A 38 6.45 -17.04 -13.53
N SER A 39 6.83 -17.63 -12.39
CA SER A 39 6.48 -17.07 -11.08
C SER A 39 7.18 -15.72 -10.83
N ILE A 40 8.43 -15.56 -11.29
CA ILE A 40 9.13 -14.28 -11.19
C ILE A 40 8.41 -13.19 -11.99
N ASP A 41 7.95 -13.49 -13.21
CA ASP A 41 7.24 -12.53 -14.04
C ASP A 41 5.88 -12.14 -13.41
N LEU A 42 5.15 -13.12 -12.86
CA LEU A 42 3.92 -12.85 -12.11
C LEU A 42 4.15 -11.95 -10.89
N LEU A 43 5.20 -12.21 -10.11
CA LEU A 43 5.56 -11.39 -8.95
C LEU A 43 5.92 -9.96 -9.38
N LYS A 44 6.70 -9.80 -10.45
CA LYS A 44 7.06 -8.47 -10.99
C LYS A 44 5.86 -7.72 -11.54
N ALA A 45 4.92 -8.41 -12.19
CA ALA A 45 3.68 -7.81 -12.66
C ALA A 45 2.83 -7.28 -11.50
N ARG A 46 2.67 -8.09 -10.44
CA ARG A 46 1.98 -7.70 -9.21
C ARG A 46 2.66 -6.54 -8.50
N LEU A 47 3.99 -6.57 -8.35
CA LEU A 47 4.77 -5.45 -7.82
C LEU A 47 4.54 -4.15 -8.63
N THR A 48 4.57 -4.25 -9.95
CA THR A 48 4.33 -3.11 -10.84
C THR A 48 2.93 -2.54 -10.65
N LYS A 49 1.91 -3.40 -10.57
CA LYS A 49 0.54 -3.02 -10.30
C LYS A 49 0.42 -2.31 -8.94
N LEU A 50 0.90 -2.92 -7.86
CA LEU A 50 0.86 -2.35 -6.52
C LEU A 50 1.52 -0.96 -6.47
N LYS A 51 2.73 -0.85 -7.03
CA LYS A 51 3.45 0.43 -7.08
C LYS A 51 2.71 1.48 -7.92
N GLY A 52 2.10 1.07 -9.02
CA GLY A 52 1.28 1.93 -9.87
C GLY A 52 0.05 2.47 -9.14
N GLU A 53 -0.71 1.61 -8.47
CA GLU A 53 -1.89 1.99 -7.70
C GLU A 53 -1.57 2.99 -6.58
N ILE A 54 -0.52 2.73 -5.79
CA ILE A 54 -0.09 3.64 -4.70
C ILE A 54 0.36 4.99 -5.27
N LYS A 55 1.09 5.00 -6.38
CA LYS A 55 1.53 6.25 -7.02
C LYS A 55 0.37 7.06 -7.59
N ASP A 56 -0.58 6.39 -8.23
CA ASP A 56 -1.76 7.05 -8.78
C ASP A 56 -2.63 7.63 -7.65
N ALA A 57 -2.80 6.87 -6.57
CA ALA A 57 -3.44 7.36 -5.36
C ALA A 57 -2.72 8.58 -4.77
N ALA A 58 -1.39 8.57 -4.70
CA ALA A 58 -0.60 9.66 -4.16
C ALA A 58 -0.62 10.93 -5.02
N LYS A 59 -1.02 10.84 -6.30
CA LYS A 59 -1.11 12.01 -7.19
C LYS A 59 -2.22 12.98 -6.78
N TYR A 60 -3.36 12.44 -6.36
CA TYR A 60 -4.53 13.23 -5.98
C TYR A 60 -4.86 13.11 -4.50
N GLU A 61 -4.35 12.06 -3.85
CA GLU A 61 -4.51 11.75 -2.43
C GLU A 61 -5.99 11.56 -2.05
N THR A 62 -6.77 11.05 -3.01
CA THR A 62 -8.19 10.73 -2.89
C THR A 62 -8.42 9.26 -3.21
N LEU A 63 -9.38 8.62 -2.55
CA LEU A 63 -9.81 7.25 -2.84
C LEU A 63 -10.26 7.10 -4.29
N SER A 64 -10.95 8.11 -4.82
CA SER A 64 -11.46 8.13 -6.19
C SER A 64 -10.36 8.21 -7.27
N ARG A 65 -9.11 8.51 -6.89
CA ARG A 65 -7.98 8.75 -7.81
C ARG A 65 -8.23 9.92 -8.76
N ARG A 66 -9.00 10.92 -8.32
CA ARG A 66 -9.37 12.08 -9.13
C ARG A 66 -9.00 13.37 -8.41
N LYS A 67 -8.77 14.42 -9.22
CA LYS A 67 -8.55 15.78 -8.73
C LYS A 67 -9.86 16.39 -8.24
N THR A 68 -10.25 16.03 -7.03
CA THR A 68 -11.42 16.57 -6.32
C THR A 68 -10.99 17.17 -4.98
N PRO A 69 -11.84 18.03 -4.37
CA PRO A 69 -11.68 18.35 -2.96
C PRO A 69 -11.61 17.06 -2.14
N LYS A 70 -10.68 17.03 -1.18
CA LYS A 70 -10.54 15.91 -0.26
C LYS A 70 -11.60 16.00 0.81
N THR A 71 -12.07 14.85 1.27
CA THR A 71 -12.79 14.78 2.54
C THR A 71 -11.83 14.98 3.70
N ASP A 72 -12.37 15.21 4.90
CA ASP A 72 -11.53 15.32 6.10
C ASP A 72 -10.76 14.00 6.35
N LEU A 73 -11.41 12.84 6.17
CA LEU A 73 -10.75 11.53 6.31
C LEU A 73 -9.62 11.33 5.29
N GLU A 74 -9.82 11.76 4.05
CA GLU A 74 -8.78 11.73 3.05
C GLU A 74 -7.63 12.69 3.39
N GLN A 75 -7.95 13.90 3.86
CA GLN A 75 -6.96 14.91 4.21
C GLN A 75 -6.07 14.48 5.39
N PHE A 76 -6.66 13.88 6.43
CA PHE A 76 -5.97 13.55 7.67
C PHE A 76 -5.38 12.13 7.71
N PHE A 77 -5.94 11.18 6.96
CA PHE A 77 -5.50 9.77 7.01
C PHE A 77 -5.04 9.24 5.66
N PHE A 78 -5.91 9.23 4.64
CA PHE A 78 -5.59 8.57 3.37
C PHE A 78 -4.44 9.27 2.62
N GLY A 79 -4.53 10.58 2.44
CA GLY A 79 -3.56 11.39 1.73
C GLY A 79 -2.15 11.31 2.33
N PRO A 80 -1.97 11.54 3.64
CA PRO A 80 -0.70 11.30 4.32
C PRO A 80 -0.17 9.87 4.12
N ALA A 81 -1.03 8.85 4.25
CA ALA A 81 -0.64 7.45 4.07
C ALA A 81 -0.08 7.17 2.67
N VAL A 82 -0.81 7.57 1.62
CA VAL A 82 -0.39 7.31 0.23
C VAL A 82 0.82 8.13 -0.18
N ARG A 83 0.93 9.39 0.28
CA ARG A 83 2.13 10.20 0.05
C ARG A 83 3.37 9.55 0.66
N SER A 84 3.30 9.20 1.94
CA SER A 84 4.44 8.60 2.67
C SER A 84 4.84 7.27 2.03
N THR A 85 3.87 6.38 1.82
CA THR A 85 4.10 5.07 1.20
C THR A 85 4.68 5.22 -0.20
N SER A 86 4.13 6.11 -1.03
CA SER A 86 4.64 6.35 -2.40
C SER A 86 6.08 6.87 -2.41
N ALA A 87 6.41 7.80 -1.50
CA ALA A 87 7.76 8.35 -1.37
C ALA A 87 8.78 7.31 -0.87
N ASN A 88 8.35 6.38 -0.01
CA ASN A 88 9.18 5.31 0.52
C ASN A 88 9.18 4.05 -0.36
N PHE A 89 8.31 3.93 -1.35
CA PHE A 89 8.33 2.85 -2.34
C PHE A 89 9.43 3.04 -3.40
N ARG A 90 10.69 2.95 -2.96
CA ARG A 90 11.88 3.20 -3.79
C ARG A 90 12.29 2.02 -4.65
N MET A 91 11.89 0.80 -4.27
CA MET A 91 12.23 -0.43 -4.99
C MET A 91 11.79 -0.37 -6.46
N ARG A 92 12.70 -0.69 -7.39
CA ARG A 92 12.40 -0.72 -8.83
C ARG A 92 11.49 -1.90 -9.16
N THR A 93 10.64 -1.76 -10.19
CA THR A 93 9.70 -2.82 -10.60
C THR A 93 10.39 -4.01 -11.28
N ASP A 94 11.61 -3.83 -11.77
CA ASP A 94 12.44 -4.88 -12.35
C ASP A 94 13.32 -5.62 -11.33
N THR A 95 13.25 -5.24 -10.04
CA THR A 95 13.97 -5.90 -8.94
C THR A 95 13.70 -7.40 -8.95
N SER A 96 14.77 -8.20 -8.89
CA SER A 96 14.64 -9.66 -8.87
C SER A 96 14.10 -10.13 -7.50
N PRO A 97 13.10 -11.04 -7.46
CA PRO A 97 12.64 -11.66 -6.22
C PRO A 97 13.71 -12.46 -5.46
N HIS A 98 14.81 -12.84 -6.14
CA HIS A 98 15.95 -13.49 -5.47
C HIS A 98 16.79 -12.51 -4.63
N SER A 99 16.70 -11.21 -4.92
CA SER A 99 17.50 -10.16 -4.27
C SER A 99 17.01 -9.88 -2.85
N GLN A 100 17.93 -9.54 -1.95
CA GLN A 100 17.58 -9.00 -0.64
C GLN A 100 16.83 -7.66 -0.73
N SER A 101 17.03 -6.91 -1.83
CA SER A 101 16.30 -5.67 -2.09
C SER A 101 14.80 -5.90 -2.28
N TRP A 102 14.38 -7.09 -2.73
CA TRP A 102 12.97 -7.45 -2.88
C TRP A 102 12.25 -7.39 -1.53
N VAL A 103 12.75 -8.20 -0.60
CA VAL A 103 12.18 -8.34 0.74
C VAL A 103 12.25 -7.02 1.50
N ARG A 104 13.43 -6.37 1.51
CA ARG A 104 13.59 -5.08 2.19
C ARG A 104 12.65 -4.00 1.65
N GLY A 105 12.56 -3.86 0.33
CA GLY A 105 11.74 -2.83 -0.29
C GLY A 105 10.24 -3.02 -0.04
N LEU A 106 9.77 -4.27 -0.04
CA LEU A 106 8.37 -4.58 0.28
C LEU A 106 8.06 -4.43 1.77
N TYR A 107 8.99 -4.80 2.66
CA TYR A 107 8.81 -4.58 4.10
C TYR A 107 8.73 -3.10 4.46
N GLU A 108 9.52 -2.23 3.81
CA GLU A 108 9.41 -0.78 4.00
C GLU A 108 7.99 -0.29 3.63
N VAL A 109 7.42 -0.78 2.53
CA VAL A 109 6.05 -0.45 2.09
C VAL A 109 4.99 -1.01 3.06
N GLU A 110 5.15 -2.27 3.49
CA GLU A 110 4.26 -2.92 4.45
C GLU A 110 4.22 -2.15 5.77
N LEU A 111 5.37 -1.72 6.28
CA LEU A 111 5.48 -1.00 7.53
C LEU A 111 4.77 0.37 7.48
N GLU A 112 4.96 1.13 6.39
CA GLU A 112 4.27 2.41 6.18
C GLU A 112 2.74 2.23 6.19
N LEU A 113 2.24 1.22 5.48
CA LEU A 113 0.81 0.93 5.41
C LEU A 113 0.27 0.44 6.76
N SER A 114 1.03 -0.41 7.48
CA SER A 114 0.67 -0.87 8.82
C SER A 114 0.59 0.28 9.81
N TYR A 115 1.51 1.24 9.75
CA TYR A 115 1.50 2.42 10.61
C TYR A 115 0.29 3.31 10.31
N ALA A 116 -0.02 3.54 9.03
CA ALA A 116 -1.19 4.30 8.61
C ALA A 116 -2.51 3.64 9.07
N LEU A 117 -2.65 2.32 8.87
CA LEU A 117 -3.79 1.54 9.33
C LEU A 117 -3.97 1.64 10.84
N HIS A 118 -2.90 1.45 11.62
CA HIS A 118 -2.94 1.55 13.08
C HIS A 118 -3.47 2.91 13.54
N ASN A 119 -3.00 4.00 12.95
CA ASN A 119 -3.44 5.35 13.30
C ASN A 119 -4.92 5.60 12.97
N LEU A 120 -5.37 5.14 11.80
CA LEU A 120 -6.77 5.27 11.39
C LEU A 120 -7.68 4.43 12.29
N GLU A 121 -7.36 3.15 12.51
CA GLU A 121 -8.15 2.27 13.38
C GLU A 121 -8.22 2.79 14.82
N ALA A 122 -7.10 3.30 15.35
CA ALA A 122 -7.07 3.93 16.67
C ALA A 122 -7.94 5.21 16.73
N TYR A 123 -7.98 5.99 15.65
CA TYR A 123 -8.87 7.13 15.54
C TYR A 123 -10.34 6.70 15.50
N LEU A 124 -10.69 5.73 14.65
CA LEU A 124 -12.06 5.23 14.51
C LEU A 124 -12.58 4.67 15.84
N LYS A 125 -11.77 3.88 16.56
CA LYS A 125 -12.14 3.32 17.87
C LYS A 125 -12.39 4.39 18.94
N LYS A 126 -11.74 5.55 18.85
CA LYS A 126 -11.94 6.66 19.79
C LYS A 126 -13.17 7.51 19.48
N ASN A 127 -13.67 7.43 18.25
CA ASN A 127 -14.76 8.27 17.74
C ASN A 127 -15.98 7.44 17.27
N SER A 128 -16.01 6.15 17.63
CA SER A 128 -17.15 5.24 17.51
C SER A 128 -17.98 5.27 18.79
#